data_AF-A0A0Q8ZYJ9-F1
#
_entry.id   AF-A0A0Q8ZYJ9-F1
#
_cell.length_a   1.000
_cell.length_b   1.000
_cell.length_c   1.000
_cell.angle_alpha   90.00
_cell.angle_beta   90.00
_cell.angle_gamma   90.00
#
_symmetry.space_group_name_H-M   'P 1'
#
loop_
_entity.id
_entity.type
_entity.pdbx_description
1 polymer ?
#
loop_
_entity_poly.entity_id
_entity_poly.type
_entity_poly.pdbx_seq_one_letter_code
_entity_poly.pdbx_strand_id
1 'polypeptide(L)'
;MKTNISIFILLVLILISCERECHLTPIPKAVFDLGKIEKKIMVTSGNEIDSLILVDKIEDYIKTSFKGPMNVRDCEHYKSYKFSFKTDDIDVSVRKYVEDTLQLDVLSFGICDNSDDRTIPEKELSLNKEYIFERKENCDTSIIKRIVLKGYLIQSITTSDNKTWTVK
;
A
#
# COMPACT_ATOMS: atom_id res chain seq x y z
N MET A 1 24.15 -33.08 48.40
CA MET A 1 24.52 -32.85 46.98
C MET A 1 23.29 -32.99 46.10
N LYS A 2 22.44 -31.96 45.99
CA LYS A 2 21.31 -31.93 45.06
C LYS A 2 20.94 -30.47 44.76
N THR A 3 21.75 -29.78 43.97
CA THR A 3 21.44 -28.38 43.59
C THR A 3 22.10 -27.90 42.30
N ASN A 4 22.57 -28.79 41.41
CA ASN A 4 23.28 -28.37 40.20
C ASN A 4 22.51 -28.59 38.88
N ILE A 5 21.36 -29.29 38.90
CA ILE A 5 20.59 -29.57 37.67
C ILE A 5 19.66 -28.39 37.30
N SER A 6 19.13 -27.65 38.29
CA SER A 6 18.16 -26.57 38.05
C SER A 6 18.75 -25.33 37.38
N ILE A 7 20.01 -25.00 37.64
CA ILE A 7 20.67 -23.80 37.10
C ILE A 7 21.04 -24.00 35.62
N PHE A 8 21.39 -25.24 35.25
CA PHE A 8 21.82 -25.56 33.88
C PHE A 8 20.67 -25.48 32.86
N ILE A 9 19.45 -25.82 33.27
CA ILE A 9 18.25 -25.73 32.40
C ILE A 9 17.84 -24.26 32.18
N LEU A 10 18.03 -23.40 33.17
CA LEU A 10 17.70 -21.97 33.07
C LEU A 10 18.65 -21.23 32.11
N LEU A 11 19.92 -21.62 32.08
CA LEU A 11 20.94 -21.03 31.20
C LEU A 11 20.76 -21.40 29.72
N VAL A 12 20.22 -22.59 29.43
CA VAL A 12 19.93 -23.03 28.05
C VAL A 12 18.74 -22.27 27.46
N LEU A 13 17.73 -21.92 28.27
CA LEU A 13 16.57 -21.14 27.81
C LEU A 13 16.92 -19.70 27.39
N ILE A 14 17.98 -19.11 27.97
CA ILE A 14 18.44 -17.75 27.62
C ILE A 14 19.16 -17.75 26.25
N LEU A 15 19.80 -18.86 25.87
CA LEU A 15 20.55 -18.98 24.60
C LEU A 15 19.69 -19.33 23.38
N ILE A 16 18.43 -19.75 23.58
CA ILE A 16 17.48 -20.02 22.48
C ILE A 16 16.64 -18.78 22.14
N SER A 17 16.94 -17.62 22.75
CA SER A 17 16.42 -16.34 22.26
C SER A 17 17.18 -15.93 20.99
N CYS A 18 17.02 -16.74 19.94
CA CYS A 18 17.39 -16.41 18.58
C CYS A 18 16.44 -15.29 18.15
N GLU A 19 16.91 -14.07 18.31
CA GLU A 19 16.19 -12.90 17.85
C GLU A 19 16.14 -12.99 16.34
N ARG A 20 14.94 -13.12 15.78
CA ARG A 20 14.77 -12.87 14.36
C ARG A 20 14.97 -11.37 14.15
N GLU A 21 16.15 -11.00 13.68
CA GLU A 21 16.36 -9.68 13.09
C GLU A 21 15.26 -9.47 12.05
N CYS A 22 14.53 -8.37 12.18
CA CYS A 22 13.59 -7.99 11.15
C CYS A 22 14.38 -7.52 9.93
N HIS A 23 14.61 -8.44 8.99
CA HIS A 23 15.13 -8.10 7.67
C HIS A 23 13.98 -7.53 6.84
N LEU A 24 13.75 -6.22 6.98
CA LEU A 24 12.83 -5.49 6.13
C LEU A 24 13.36 -5.49 4.69
N THR A 25 12.69 -6.22 3.80
CA THR A 25 12.98 -6.18 2.36
C THR A 25 12.25 -4.98 1.75
N PRO A 26 12.96 -3.98 1.21
CA PRO A 26 12.32 -2.82 0.59
C PRO A 26 11.55 -3.24 -0.66
N ILE A 27 10.45 -2.55 -0.96
CA ILE A 27 9.71 -2.69 -2.23
C ILE A 27 10.64 -2.20 -3.34
N PRO A 28 11.10 -3.09 -4.25
CA PRO A 28 12.06 -2.72 -5.28
C PRO A 28 11.50 -1.62 -6.18
N LYS A 29 12.36 -0.71 -6.68
CA LYS A 29 11.95 0.27 -7.70
C LYS A 29 11.40 -0.38 -8.97
N ALA A 30 11.86 -1.59 -9.29
CA ALA A 30 11.31 -2.37 -10.41
C ALA A 30 9.81 -2.72 -10.22
N VAL A 31 9.34 -2.78 -8.97
CA VAL A 31 7.97 -3.10 -8.58
C VAL A 31 7.13 -1.84 -8.42
N PHE A 32 7.65 -0.85 -7.68
CA PHE A 32 7.00 0.45 -7.47
C PHE A 32 8.02 1.58 -7.54
N ASP A 33 7.98 2.33 -8.63
CA ASP A 33 8.87 3.45 -8.90
C ASP A 33 8.14 4.78 -8.77
N LEU A 34 8.30 5.44 -7.61
CA LEU A 34 7.79 6.79 -7.41
C LEU A 34 8.38 7.80 -8.40
N GLY A 35 9.54 7.51 -9.02
CA GLY A 35 10.13 8.33 -10.06
C GLY A 35 9.33 8.39 -11.37
N LYS A 36 8.51 7.36 -11.65
CA LYS A 36 7.65 7.30 -12.84
C LYS A 36 6.34 8.08 -12.70
N ILE A 37 5.99 8.49 -11.47
CA ILE A 37 4.75 9.25 -11.23
C ILE A 37 5.00 10.71 -11.61
N GLU A 38 4.35 11.15 -12.69
CA GLU A 38 4.45 12.54 -13.15
C GLU A 38 3.79 13.51 -12.16
N LYS A 39 4.29 14.76 -12.13
CA LYS A 39 3.72 15.80 -11.25
C LYS A 39 2.30 16.19 -11.65
N LYS A 40 1.98 16.07 -12.95
CA LYS A 40 0.70 16.45 -13.52
C LYS A 40 0.39 15.51 -14.66
N ILE A 41 -0.74 14.81 -14.59
CA ILE A 41 -1.21 13.88 -15.62
C ILE A 41 -2.47 14.46 -16.25
N MET A 42 -2.53 14.54 -17.57
CA MET A 42 -3.72 15.00 -18.27
C MET A 42 -4.73 13.86 -18.39
N VAL A 43 -5.99 14.16 -18.09
CA VAL A 43 -7.10 13.21 -18.23
C VAL A 43 -8.20 13.79 -19.11
N THR A 44 -8.88 12.93 -19.86
CA THR A 44 -9.92 13.35 -20.79
C THR A 44 -11.20 12.54 -20.63
N SER A 45 -12.35 13.20 -20.78
CA SER A 45 -13.67 12.57 -20.83
C SER A 45 -14.46 13.17 -22.00
N GLY A 46 -14.56 12.43 -23.11
CA GLY A 46 -15.11 12.99 -24.35
C GLY A 46 -14.31 14.20 -24.83
N ASN A 47 -14.93 15.38 -24.85
CA ASN A 47 -14.28 16.64 -25.22
C ASN A 47 -13.75 17.45 -24.03
N GLU A 48 -13.96 16.98 -22.80
CA GLU A 48 -13.48 17.63 -21.59
C GLU A 48 -12.04 17.21 -21.28
N ILE A 49 -11.23 18.16 -20.80
CA ILE A 49 -9.84 17.95 -20.40
C ILE A 49 -9.70 18.46 -18.96
N ASP A 50 -9.05 17.66 -18.12
CA ASP A 50 -8.69 18.01 -16.75
C ASP A 50 -7.32 17.43 -16.42
N SER A 51 -6.91 17.48 -15.15
CA SER A 51 -5.63 16.94 -14.72
C SER A 51 -5.64 16.35 -13.31
N LEU A 52 -4.84 15.31 -13.13
CA LEU A 52 -4.41 14.82 -11.83
C LEU A 52 -3.16 15.58 -11.41
N ILE A 53 -3.20 16.22 -10.25
CA ILE A 53 -2.08 17.01 -9.72
C ILE A 53 -1.45 16.27 -8.55
N LEU A 54 -0.18 15.89 -8.69
CA LEU A 54 0.53 15.14 -7.65
C LEU A 54 0.69 16.06 -6.44
N VAL A 55 0.12 15.63 -5.32
CA VAL A 55 0.21 16.30 -4.02
C VAL A 55 1.43 15.79 -3.27
N ASP A 56 1.61 14.46 -3.21
CA ASP A 56 2.60 13.85 -2.34
C ASP A 56 3.13 12.51 -2.86
N LYS A 57 4.32 12.14 -2.38
CA LYS A 57 4.99 10.84 -2.57
C LYS A 57 5.64 10.45 -1.25
N ILE A 58 5.31 9.26 -0.76
CA ILE A 58 5.81 8.77 0.53
C ILE A 58 6.51 7.44 0.31
N GLU A 59 7.69 7.29 0.90
CA GLU A 59 8.39 6.03 1.10
C GLU A 59 8.71 5.95 2.59
N ASP A 60 8.10 4.99 3.27
CA ASP A 60 8.22 4.84 4.72
C ASP A 60 8.69 3.44 5.08
N TYR A 61 9.50 3.40 6.12
CA TYR A 61 10.20 2.24 6.61
C TYR A 61 10.07 2.23 8.13
N ILE A 62 9.13 1.44 8.65
CA ILE A 62 8.96 1.31 10.10
C ILE A 62 9.87 0.19 10.59
N LYS A 63 11.01 0.57 11.16
CA LYS A 63 11.89 -0.35 11.88
C LYS A 63 11.33 -0.65 13.26
N THR A 64 10.62 -1.76 13.42
CA THR A 64 10.21 -2.24 14.75
C THR A 64 10.98 -3.49 15.13
N SER A 65 12.10 -3.30 15.83
CA SER A 65 12.77 -4.35 16.59
C SER A 65 12.12 -4.47 17.97
N PHE A 66 11.70 -5.67 18.38
CA PHE A 66 11.36 -5.96 19.77
C PHE A 66 12.23 -7.07 20.37
N LYS A 67 12.71 -6.82 21.59
CA LYS A 67 13.10 -7.84 22.58
C LYS A 67 12.03 -7.88 23.66
N GLY A 68 11.25 -8.95 23.74
CA GLY A 68 10.41 -9.22 24.92
C GLY A 68 9.31 -10.26 24.71
N PRO A 69 8.92 -11.00 25.76
CA PRO A 69 8.03 -12.17 25.68
C PRO A 69 6.55 -11.88 25.37
N MET A 70 6.16 -10.62 25.10
CA MET A 70 4.76 -10.23 24.87
C MET A 70 4.52 -9.31 23.66
N ASN A 71 5.54 -8.99 22.85
CA ASN A 71 5.36 -8.03 21.75
C ASN A 71 5.73 -8.65 20.40
N VAL A 72 4.71 -9.05 19.63
CA VAL A 72 4.80 -9.21 18.19
C VAL A 72 4.54 -7.84 17.57
N ARG A 73 5.46 -7.32 16.76
CA ARG A 73 5.18 -6.21 15.85
C ARG A 73 5.51 -6.64 14.44
N ASP A 74 4.59 -6.34 13.54
CA ASP A 74 4.80 -6.47 12.12
C ASP A 74 5.73 -5.34 11.64
N CYS A 75 6.55 -5.69 10.67
CA CYS A 75 7.52 -4.82 10.04
C CYS A 75 6.95 -4.41 8.69
N GLU A 76 6.53 -3.15 8.57
CA GLU A 76 5.88 -2.67 7.37
C GLU A 76 6.82 -1.76 6.56
N HIS A 77 6.82 -1.97 5.24
CA HIS A 77 7.43 -1.07 4.27
C HIS A 77 6.36 -0.69 3.25
N TYR A 78 6.20 0.61 3.02
CA TYR A 78 5.19 1.10 2.08
C TYR A 78 5.68 2.23 1.20
N LYS A 79 5.10 2.27 0.00
CA LYS A 79 5.24 3.35 -0.97
C LYS A 79 3.87 3.84 -1.34
N SER A 80 3.68 5.15 -1.39
CA SER A 80 2.43 5.74 -1.84
C SER A 80 2.63 7.02 -2.63
N TYR A 81 1.61 7.39 -3.39
CA TYR A 81 1.50 8.70 -3.98
C TYR A 81 0.06 9.19 -3.89
N LYS A 82 -0.10 10.51 -3.82
CA LYS A 82 -1.41 11.17 -3.74
C LYS A 82 -1.60 12.12 -4.91
N PHE A 83 -2.68 11.96 -5.65
CA PHE A 83 -3.16 12.93 -6.64
C PHE A 83 -4.36 13.68 -6.09
N SER A 84 -4.47 14.96 -6.42
CA SER A 84 -5.71 15.71 -6.34
C SER A 84 -6.41 15.68 -7.69
N PHE A 85 -7.71 15.44 -7.69
CA PHE A 85 -8.59 15.45 -8.84
C PHE A 85 -9.89 16.17 -8.51
N LYS A 86 -10.07 17.37 -9.07
CA LYS A 86 -11.21 18.25 -8.77
C LYS A 86 -11.31 18.54 -7.27
N THR A 87 -12.31 17.98 -6.59
CA THR A 87 -12.57 18.18 -5.15
C THR A 87 -12.02 17.05 -4.27
N ASP A 88 -11.52 15.98 -4.87
CA ASP A 88 -11.13 14.76 -4.17
C ASP A 88 -9.65 14.49 -4.30
N ASP A 89 -9.12 13.77 -3.32
CA ASP A 89 -7.78 13.20 -3.36
C ASP A 89 -7.86 11.69 -3.60
N ILE A 90 -6.87 11.19 -4.32
CA ILE A 90 -6.66 9.78 -4.64
C ILE A 90 -5.30 9.38 -4.10
N ASP A 91 -5.27 8.58 -3.04
CA ASP A 91 -4.06 7.93 -2.55
C ASP A 91 -3.96 6.53 -3.13
N VAL A 92 -2.80 6.19 -3.70
CA VAL A 92 -2.47 4.83 -4.12
C VAL A 92 -1.29 4.37 -3.31
N SER A 93 -1.47 3.31 -2.53
CA SER A 93 -0.45 2.79 -1.63
C SER A 93 -0.17 1.31 -1.88
N VAL A 94 1.09 0.92 -1.70
CA VAL A 94 1.53 -0.47 -1.72
C VAL A 94 2.32 -0.74 -0.46
N ARG A 95 1.89 -1.76 0.29
CA ARG A 95 2.49 -2.21 1.55
C ARG A 95 3.01 -3.64 1.39
N LYS A 96 4.13 -3.96 2.02
CA LYS A 96 4.59 -5.35 2.16
C LYS A 96 3.77 -6.07 3.22
N TYR A 97 3.24 -7.24 2.87
CA TYR A 97 2.50 -8.09 3.82
C TYR A 97 3.35 -9.30 4.24
N VAL A 98 3.84 -10.10 3.28
CA VAL A 98 4.89 -11.12 3.48
C VAL A 98 5.92 -11.06 2.33
N GLU A 99 6.98 -11.89 2.37
CA GLU A 99 8.12 -11.81 1.43
C GLU A 99 7.73 -11.67 -0.04
N ASP A 100 6.71 -12.41 -0.51
CA ASP A 100 6.28 -12.43 -1.92
C ASP A 100 4.91 -11.78 -2.19
N THR A 101 4.26 -11.20 -1.18
CA THR A 101 2.94 -10.58 -1.32
C THR A 101 2.95 -9.12 -0.91
N LEU A 102 2.16 -8.36 -1.65
CA LEU A 102 1.93 -6.95 -1.45
C LEU A 102 0.45 -6.72 -1.16
N GLN A 103 0.15 -5.67 -0.43
CA GLN A 103 -1.19 -5.12 -0.30
C GLN A 103 -1.23 -3.83 -1.13
N LEU A 104 -2.04 -3.80 -2.18
CA LEU A 104 -2.31 -2.62 -3.00
C LEU A 104 -3.66 -2.03 -2.58
N ASP A 105 -3.68 -0.73 -2.29
CA ASP A 105 -4.85 -0.03 -1.76
C ASP A 105 -5.03 1.32 -2.46
N VAL A 106 -6.29 1.74 -2.60
CA VAL A 106 -6.69 3.01 -3.19
C VAL A 106 -7.67 3.70 -2.25
N LEU A 107 -7.22 4.81 -1.67
CA LEU A 107 -8.05 5.65 -0.81
C LEU A 107 -8.47 6.89 -1.60
N SER A 108 -9.68 6.83 -2.16
CA SER A 108 -10.26 7.96 -2.88
C SER A 108 -11.75 8.15 -2.63
N PHE A 109 -12.39 7.25 -1.88
CA PHE A 109 -13.84 7.11 -1.86
C PHE A 109 -14.54 7.83 -0.70
N GLY A 110 -13.80 8.64 0.06
CA GLY A 110 -14.28 9.31 1.27
C GLY A 110 -14.07 8.48 2.54
N ILE A 111 -14.86 8.77 3.59
CA ILE A 111 -14.87 7.97 4.81
C ILE A 111 -15.65 6.68 4.53
N CYS A 112 -14.98 5.55 4.67
CA CYS A 112 -15.52 4.22 4.45
C CYS A 112 -15.21 3.33 5.65
N ASP A 113 -16.16 2.48 6.05
CA ASP A 113 -15.95 1.53 7.16
C ASP A 113 -14.94 0.42 6.83
N ASN A 114 -14.58 0.24 5.54
CA ASN A 114 -13.62 -0.74 5.08
C ASN A 114 -12.81 -0.19 3.90
N SER A 115 -11.48 -0.34 3.94
CA SER A 115 -10.61 -0.20 2.76
C SER A 115 -10.98 -1.24 1.71
N ASP A 116 -10.71 -0.96 0.43
CA ASP A 116 -10.72 -1.98 -0.62
C ASP A 116 -9.28 -2.37 -0.92
N ASP A 117 -8.60 -2.91 0.08
CA ASP A 117 -7.22 -3.38 -0.05
C ASP A 117 -7.17 -4.75 -0.74
N ARG A 118 -6.19 -4.91 -1.64
CA ARG A 118 -5.99 -6.14 -2.42
C ARG A 118 -4.67 -6.77 -2.06
N THR A 119 -4.71 -7.99 -1.57
CA THR A 119 -3.50 -8.82 -1.47
C THR A 119 -3.15 -9.37 -2.85
N ILE A 120 -1.98 -9.03 -3.36
CA ILE A 120 -1.50 -9.40 -4.68
C ILE A 120 -0.08 -9.99 -4.61
N PRO A 121 0.28 -10.93 -5.48
CA PRO A 121 1.69 -11.33 -5.64
C PRO A 121 2.52 -10.15 -6.17
N GLU A 122 3.74 -9.97 -5.67
CA GLU A 122 4.64 -8.89 -6.11
C GLU A 122 4.87 -8.88 -7.63
N LYS A 123 4.98 -10.08 -8.21
CA LYS A 123 5.18 -10.24 -9.66
C LYS A 123 4.03 -9.66 -10.48
N GLU A 124 2.79 -9.68 -9.99
CA GLU A 124 1.65 -9.15 -10.75
C GLU A 124 1.71 -7.63 -10.91
N LEU A 125 2.16 -6.93 -9.87
CA LEU A 125 2.32 -5.47 -9.93
C LEU A 125 3.40 -5.09 -10.95
N SER A 126 4.49 -5.86 -10.99
CA SER A 126 5.60 -5.67 -11.95
C SER A 126 5.20 -5.96 -13.40
N LEU A 127 4.21 -6.82 -13.61
CA LEU A 127 3.66 -7.15 -14.92
C LEU A 127 2.58 -6.16 -15.39
N ASN A 128 2.35 -5.06 -14.66
CA ASN A 128 1.38 -4.04 -15.02
C ASN A 128 -0.04 -4.61 -15.22
N LYS A 129 -0.45 -5.57 -14.36
CA LYS A 129 -1.81 -6.12 -14.36
C LYS A 129 -2.83 -5.04 -14.03
N GLU A 130 -4.04 -5.16 -14.58
CA GLU A 130 -5.13 -4.23 -14.29
C GLU A 130 -5.79 -4.53 -12.94
N TYR A 131 -6.07 -3.48 -12.17
CA TYR A 131 -6.79 -3.55 -10.91
C TYR A 131 -7.90 -2.50 -10.90
N ILE A 132 -9.11 -2.89 -10.49
CA ILE A 132 -10.29 -2.02 -10.49
C ILE A 132 -10.76 -1.84 -9.07
N PHE A 133 -10.75 -0.62 -8.55
CA PHE A 133 -11.24 -0.28 -7.22
C PHE A 133 -12.56 0.45 -7.36
N GLU A 134 -13.57 0.04 -6.61
CA GLU A 134 -14.91 0.62 -6.68
C GLU A 134 -15.39 1.07 -5.30
N ARG A 135 -16.08 2.21 -5.29
CA ARG A 135 -16.72 2.74 -4.10
C ARG A 135 -17.78 1.77 -3.60
N LYS A 136 -17.63 1.33 -2.35
CA LYS A 136 -18.64 0.52 -1.65
C LYS A 136 -19.86 1.38 -1.29
N GLU A 137 -21.03 0.76 -1.09
CA GLU A 137 -22.31 1.46 -0.88
C GLU A 137 -22.31 2.40 0.34
N ASN A 138 -21.49 2.14 1.37
CA ASN A 138 -21.43 2.94 2.60
C ASN A 138 -20.37 4.07 2.55
N CYS A 139 -20.00 4.54 1.36
CA CYS A 139 -18.99 5.58 1.16
C CYS A 139 -19.63 6.77 0.45
N ASP A 140 -19.81 7.90 1.13
CA ASP A 140 -20.79 8.90 0.68
C ASP A 140 -20.28 10.32 0.41
N THR A 141 -18.96 10.57 0.46
CA THR A 141 -18.46 11.96 0.32
C THR A 141 -17.66 12.24 -0.95
N SER A 142 -17.23 11.21 -1.68
CA SER A 142 -16.37 11.38 -2.85
C SER A 142 -17.16 11.52 -4.16
N ILE A 143 -16.70 12.38 -5.08
CA ILE A 143 -17.19 12.38 -6.47
C ILE A 143 -16.71 11.17 -7.25
N ILE A 144 -15.66 10.48 -6.80
CA ILE A 144 -15.08 9.32 -7.44
C ILE A 144 -15.86 8.05 -7.07
N LYS A 145 -16.23 7.28 -8.08
CA LYS A 145 -16.96 6.02 -7.95
C LYS A 145 -16.08 4.80 -8.25
N ARG A 146 -15.13 4.92 -9.17
CA ARG A 146 -14.25 3.82 -9.57
C ARG A 146 -12.90 4.34 -10.04
N ILE A 147 -11.84 3.58 -9.77
CA ILE A 147 -10.49 3.83 -10.26
C ILE A 147 -9.95 2.55 -10.89
N VAL A 148 -9.37 2.67 -12.08
CA VAL A 148 -8.66 1.58 -12.74
C VAL A 148 -7.17 1.89 -12.71
N LEU A 149 -6.39 0.97 -12.12
CA LEU A 149 -4.94 1.00 -12.11
C LEU A 149 -4.38 -0.01 -13.11
N LYS A 150 -3.22 0.31 -13.69
CA LYS A 150 -2.36 -0.63 -14.40
C LYS A 150 -1.04 -0.74 -13.63
N GLY A 151 -0.82 -1.88 -13.00
CA GLY A 151 0.12 -1.98 -11.89
C GLY A 151 -0.32 -1.04 -10.77
N TYR A 152 0.50 -0.05 -10.45
CA TYR A 152 0.19 1.01 -9.47
C TYR A 152 -0.18 2.34 -10.13
N LEU A 153 -0.23 2.44 -11.47
CA LEU A 153 -0.48 3.71 -12.17
C LEU A 153 -1.97 3.88 -12.49
N ILE A 154 -2.56 5.04 -12.18
CA ILE A 154 -3.93 5.36 -12.58
C ILE A 154 -4.03 5.34 -14.12
N GLN A 155 -5.05 4.66 -14.64
CA GLN A 155 -5.41 4.64 -16.06
C GLN A 155 -6.73 5.35 -16.31
N SER A 156 -7.72 5.14 -15.44
CA SER A 156 -8.97 5.87 -15.53
C SER A 156 -9.66 6.05 -14.18
N ILE A 157 -10.50 7.07 -14.12
CA ILE A 157 -11.33 7.41 -12.97
C ILE A 157 -12.76 7.56 -13.49
N THR A 158 -13.72 6.86 -12.89
CA THR A 158 -15.15 7.09 -13.15
C THR A 158 -15.76 7.84 -11.98
N THR A 159 -16.39 8.98 -12.27
CA THR A 159 -17.07 9.82 -11.28
C THR A 159 -18.52 9.38 -11.07
N SER A 160 -19.16 9.89 -10.02
CA SER A 160 -20.52 9.55 -9.59
C SER A 160 -21.60 9.92 -10.61
N ASP A 161 -21.31 10.90 -11.48
CA ASP A 161 -22.11 11.26 -12.66
C ASP A 161 -21.88 10.32 -13.86
N ASN A 162 -21.16 9.21 -13.65
CA ASN A 162 -20.75 8.21 -14.64
C ASN A 162 -19.83 8.74 -15.76
N LYS A 163 -19.23 9.92 -15.62
CA LYS A 163 -18.14 10.34 -16.53
C LYS A 163 -16.88 9.52 -16.26
N THR A 164 -16.27 8.98 -17.31
CA THR A 164 -14.98 8.29 -17.21
C THR A 164 -13.88 9.17 -17.79
N TRP A 165 -12.87 9.43 -16.96
CA TRP A 165 -11.69 10.23 -17.24
C TRP A 165 -10.52 9.28 -17.47
N THR A 166 -9.95 9.29 -18.67
CA THR A 166 -8.85 8.39 -19.05
C THR A 166 -7.55 9.18 -19.14
N VAL A 167 -6.46 8.62 -18.62
CA VAL A 167 -5.10 9.15 -18.74
C VAL A 167 -4.67 9.12 -20.22
N LYS A 168 -4.09 10.22 -20.68
CA LYS A 168 -3.58 10.37 -22.05
C LYS A 168 -2.11 9.97 -22.17
#